data_AF-A0A7H8QUP3-F1
#
_entry.id   AF-A0A7H8QUP3-F1
#
_cell.length_a   1.000
_cell.length_b   1.000
_cell.length_c   1.000
_cell.angle_alpha   90.00
_cell.angle_beta   90.00
_cell.angle_gamma   90.00
#
_symmetry.space_group_name_H-M   'P 1'
#
loop_
_entity.id
_entity.type
_entity.pdbx_description
1 polymer ?
#
loop_
_entity_poly.entity_id
_entity_poly.type
_entity_poly.pdbx_seq_one_letter_code
_entity_poly.pdbx_strand_id
1 'polypeptide(L)'
;MLGMALSEQDEPVRKRPRLEVPESHPKTNFKSLPPEVRLMIWEHTWPAAQVVEAASQAKFDDDNDECYDFTIFRPVSSLDTILRADFSSRPLERPSPLEECPFPIALQICQESRIHTLKTYALVQHPDLPECTFYFNPRQDLLWLSGDISSDTERLKELQASYQAFINLLRILLVEETEWGAWDWDPSSASALSILPALRIVVLIEDDHDDDGTLITYHAEEYQELAIESLNDYYTFCESMNPSTSYRLEYIDRGGNSYLGTYIPHRMIDTKAQAKL
;
A
#
# COMPACT_ATOMS: atom_id res chain seq x y z
N MET A 1 -53.09 71.46 19.10
CA MET A 1 -54.12 70.41 19.27
C MET A 1 -53.54 69.13 18.70
N LEU A 2 -53.74 68.00 19.41
CA LEU A 2 -53.12 66.66 19.26
C LEU A 2 -51.65 66.60 19.70
N GLY A 3 -51.20 65.75 20.61
CA GLY A 3 -51.82 64.61 21.30
C GLY A 3 -50.70 63.58 21.57
N MET A 4 -50.53 63.17 22.84
CA MET A 4 -49.44 62.31 23.34
C MET A 4 -49.43 60.90 22.74
N ALA A 5 -48.24 60.26 22.73
CA ALA A 5 -48.05 58.90 23.26
C ALA A 5 -46.56 58.59 23.49
N LEU A 6 -46.20 58.35 24.76
CA LEU A 6 -44.99 57.67 25.21
C LEU A 6 -45.23 56.16 25.13
N SER A 7 -44.24 55.38 24.70
CA SER A 7 -44.24 53.92 24.85
C SER A 7 -42.89 53.50 25.43
N GLU A 8 -42.85 53.34 26.75
CA GLU A 8 -41.84 52.56 27.46
C GLU A 8 -42.18 51.07 27.33
N GLN A 9 -41.21 50.25 26.95
CA GLN A 9 -41.08 48.86 27.39
C GLN A 9 -39.70 48.32 26.99
N ASP A 10 -38.72 48.49 27.89
CA ASP A 10 -37.48 47.72 27.91
C ASP A 10 -37.74 46.44 28.72
N GLU A 11 -37.76 45.28 28.07
CA GLU A 11 -37.76 43.99 28.76
C GLU A 11 -36.33 43.62 29.21
N PRO A 12 -36.13 43.16 30.46
CA PRO A 12 -34.82 42.69 30.90
C PRO A 12 -34.52 41.28 30.36
N VAL A 13 -33.45 41.19 29.58
CA VAL A 13 -32.88 39.94 29.06
C VAL A 13 -32.60 38.94 30.21
N ARG A 14 -33.43 37.90 30.32
CA ARG A 14 -33.19 36.75 31.21
C ARG A 14 -31.87 36.08 30.83
N LYS A 15 -30.85 36.22 31.69
CA LYS A 15 -29.62 35.43 31.62
C LYS A 15 -29.96 33.95 31.79
N ARG A 16 -29.76 33.14 30.74
CA ARG A 16 -29.86 31.69 30.82
C ARG A 16 -28.83 31.15 31.83
N PRO A 17 -29.20 30.21 32.71
CA PRO A 17 -28.24 29.53 33.57
C PRO A 17 -27.21 28.81 32.69
N ARG A 18 -25.92 29.04 32.96
CA ARG A 18 -24.84 28.22 32.39
C ARG A 18 -25.04 26.80 32.92
N LEU A 19 -25.25 25.84 32.02
CA LEU A 19 -25.07 24.42 32.36
C LEU A 19 -23.63 24.25 32.85
N GLU A 20 -23.48 23.86 34.11
CA GLU A 20 -22.21 23.35 34.62
C GLU A 20 -21.92 22.04 33.88
N VAL A 21 -20.86 22.05 33.06
CA VAL A 21 -20.37 20.86 32.38
C VAL A 21 -19.82 19.92 33.45
N PRO A 22 -20.26 18.65 33.52
CA PRO A 22 -19.79 17.72 34.54
C PRO A 22 -18.28 17.50 34.44
N GLU A 23 -17.71 17.41 35.64
CA GLU A 23 -16.39 16.95 36.05
C GLU A 23 -15.47 16.36 34.96
N SER A 24 -14.28 16.95 34.88
CA SER A 24 -13.18 16.53 34.03
C SER A 24 -12.91 15.03 34.17
N HIS A 25 -13.13 14.29 33.07
CA HIS A 25 -12.56 12.96 32.94
C HIS A 25 -11.05 13.00 33.27
N PRO A 26 -10.52 12.04 34.04
CA PRO A 26 -9.10 12.01 34.34
C PRO A 26 -8.34 11.96 33.01
N LYS A 27 -7.51 12.97 32.74
CA LYS A 27 -6.63 12.99 31.57
C LYS A 27 -5.61 11.88 31.73
N THR A 28 -5.87 10.74 31.12
CA THR A 28 -4.95 9.62 31.05
C THR A 28 -3.68 10.10 30.35
N ASN A 29 -2.54 10.05 31.04
CA ASN A 29 -1.25 10.43 30.45
C ASN A 29 -0.73 9.26 29.62
N PHE A 30 -0.33 9.51 28.37
CA PHE A 30 0.24 8.47 27.51
C PHE A 30 1.42 7.75 28.20
N LYS A 31 2.28 8.48 28.92
CA LYS A 31 3.44 7.91 29.62
C LYS A 31 3.09 6.99 30.78
N SER A 32 1.87 7.06 31.32
CA SER A 32 1.41 6.15 32.38
C SER A 32 0.81 4.86 31.84
N LEU A 33 0.64 4.72 30.53
CA LEU A 33 0.18 3.47 29.93
C LEU A 33 1.30 2.42 29.97
N PRO A 34 0.96 1.13 30.15
CA PRO A 34 1.92 0.04 30.01
C PRO A 34 2.67 0.10 28.66
N PRO A 35 3.96 -0.28 28.61
CA PRO A 35 4.74 -0.26 27.37
C PRO A 35 4.02 -0.94 26.20
N GLU A 36 3.40 -2.10 26.43
CA GLU A 36 2.71 -2.88 25.41
C GLU A 36 1.57 -2.08 24.76
N VAL A 37 0.78 -1.37 25.58
CA VAL A 37 -0.30 -0.51 25.09
C VAL A 37 0.24 0.68 24.31
N ARG A 38 1.35 1.29 24.76
CA ARG A 38 1.99 2.41 24.04
C ARG A 38 2.52 1.97 22.68
N LEU A 39 3.14 0.79 22.60
CA LEU A 39 3.61 0.21 21.35
C LEU A 39 2.46 -0.10 20.40
N MET A 40 1.37 -0.70 20.89
CA MET A 40 0.15 -0.92 20.09
C MET A 40 -0.40 0.39 19.53
N ILE A 41 -0.42 1.47 20.33
CA ILE A 41 -0.85 2.79 19.84
C ILE A 41 0.05 3.27 18.69
N TRP A 42 1.37 3.09 18.80
CA TRP A 42 2.28 3.44 17.70
C TRP A 42 2.04 2.61 16.45
N GLU A 43 1.77 1.31 16.58
CA GLU A 43 1.41 0.43 15.47
C GLU A 43 0.10 0.89 14.78
N HIS A 44 -0.83 1.46 15.55
CA HIS A 44 -2.06 2.08 15.02
C HIS A 44 -1.83 3.44 14.34
N THR A 45 -0.62 3.99 14.38
CA THR A 45 -0.25 5.19 13.62
C THR A 45 0.56 4.91 12.36
N TRP A 46 0.97 3.65 12.14
CA TRP A 46 1.68 3.27 10.91
C TRP A 46 0.80 3.43 9.67
N PRO A 47 1.37 3.64 8.48
CA PRO A 47 0.61 3.61 7.24
C PRO A 47 -0.02 2.23 7.01
N ALA A 48 -1.10 2.19 6.22
CA ALA A 48 -1.64 0.95 5.68
C ALA A 48 -0.62 0.29 4.72
N ALA A 49 -0.90 -0.93 4.27
CA ALA A 49 -0.08 -1.60 3.27
C ALA A 49 0.10 -0.70 2.04
N GLN A 50 1.35 -0.48 1.65
CA GLN A 50 1.71 0.31 0.48
C GLN A 50 2.10 -0.60 -0.68
N VAL A 51 1.88 -0.11 -1.89
CA VAL A 51 2.44 -0.71 -3.10
C VAL A 51 3.66 0.09 -3.50
N VAL A 52 4.76 -0.61 -3.71
CA VAL A 52 6.01 -0.10 -4.25
C VAL A 52 6.13 -0.61 -5.66
N GLU A 53 6.45 0.26 -6.61
CA GLU A 53 6.70 -0.14 -7.99
C GLU A 53 8.16 0.03 -8.37
N ALA A 54 8.58 -0.70 -9.39
CA ALA A 54 9.72 -0.32 -10.21
C ALA A 54 9.27 0.72 -11.26
N ALA A 55 10.00 1.82 -11.38
CA ALA A 55 9.70 2.90 -12.32
C ALA A 55 10.97 3.44 -12.98
N SER A 56 10.82 4.05 -14.16
CA SER A 56 11.88 4.80 -14.80
C SER A 56 11.94 6.23 -14.26
N GLN A 57 13.14 6.71 -13.96
CA GLN A 57 13.40 8.06 -13.49
C GLN A 57 14.52 8.68 -14.33
N ALA A 58 14.16 9.71 -15.10
CA ALA A 58 15.13 10.53 -15.80
C ALA A 58 15.73 11.57 -14.85
N LYS A 59 17.04 11.78 -14.94
CA LYS A 59 17.79 12.85 -14.27
C LYS A 59 18.60 13.61 -15.30
N PHE A 60 18.38 14.91 -15.35
CA PHE A 60 19.17 15.83 -16.16
C PHE A 60 20.38 16.29 -15.35
N ASP A 61 21.56 16.15 -15.94
CA ASP A 61 22.79 16.76 -15.45
C ASP A 61 22.95 18.14 -16.11
N ASP A 62 22.59 19.19 -15.37
CA ASP A 62 22.69 20.58 -15.82
C ASP A 62 24.12 20.98 -16.23
N ASP A 63 25.15 20.26 -15.74
CA ASP A 63 26.55 20.58 -16.03
C ASP A 63 27.04 19.99 -17.37
N ASN A 64 26.44 18.88 -17.83
CA ASN A 64 26.89 18.14 -19.02
C ASN A 64 25.85 18.06 -20.15
N ASP A 65 24.65 18.63 -19.99
CA ASP A 65 23.52 18.48 -20.92
C ASP A 65 23.18 17.00 -21.22
N GLU A 66 23.50 16.08 -20.30
CA GLU A 66 23.25 14.64 -20.41
C GLU A 66 22.02 14.25 -19.59
N CYS A 67 21.20 13.36 -20.16
CA CYS A 67 20.04 12.76 -19.48
C CYS A 67 20.38 11.31 -19.15
N TYR A 68 20.32 10.97 -17.87
CA TYR A 68 20.51 9.61 -17.37
C TYR A 68 19.15 9.04 -16.94
N ASP A 69 18.84 7.83 -17.42
CA ASP A 69 17.67 7.09 -16.99
C ASP A 69 18.07 6.03 -15.96
N PHE A 70 17.34 6.01 -14.85
CA PHE A 70 17.51 5.04 -13.77
C PHE A 70 16.25 4.21 -13.61
N THR A 71 16.41 2.93 -13.28
CA THR A 71 15.31 2.10 -12.78
C THR A 71 15.30 2.17 -11.24
N ILE A 72 14.26 2.80 -10.68
CA ILE A 72 14.13 3.03 -9.24
C ILE A 72 12.97 2.25 -8.63
N PHE A 73 13.06 1.99 -7.33
CA PHE A 73 11.87 1.67 -6.53
C PHE A 73 11.27 2.93 -5.94
N ARG A 74 9.94 3.04 -5.97
CA ARG A 74 9.21 4.12 -5.28
C ARG A 74 7.84 3.66 -4.75
N PRO A 75 7.36 4.21 -3.64
CA PRO A 75 5.97 4.05 -3.23
C PRO A 75 5.03 4.66 -4.27
N VAL A 76 3.94 3.96 -4.55
CA VAL A 76 2.90 4.35 -5.50
C VAL A 76 1.69 4.94 -4.79
N SER A 77 1.17 4.16 -3.85
CA SER A 77 -0.06 4.44 -3.12
C SER A 77 -0.24 3.41 -2.01
N SER A 78 -1.31 3.59 -1.23
CA SER A 78 -1.87 2.49 -0.46
C SER A 78 -2.40 1.37 -1.39
N LEU A 79 -2.49 0.15 -0.86
CA LEU A 79 -3.15 -0.98 -1.54
C LEU A 79 -4.63 -0.64 -1.82
N ASP A 80 -5.34 0.00 -0.90
CA ASP A 80 -6.75 0.37 -1.13
C ASP A 80 -6.92 1.29 -2.35
N THR A 81 -6.01 2.25 -2.55
CA THR A 81 -6.00 3.12 -3.72
C THR A 81 -5.64 2.36 -5.00
N ILE A 82 -4.64 1.44 -4.96
CA ILE A 82 -4.25 0.70 -6.17
C ILE A 82 -5.39 -0.21 -6.65
N LEU A 83 -6.12 -0.86 -5.73
CA LEU A 83 -7.20 -1.79 -6.09
C LEU A 83 -8.36 -1.08 -6.80
N ARG A 84 -8.50 0.23 -6.62
CA ARG A 84 -9.49 1.06 -7.31
C ARG A 84 -8.95 1.73 -8.57
N ALA A 85 -7.65 1.60 -8.83
CA ALA A 85 -7.02 2.16 -10.01
C ALA A 85 -7.08 1.16 -11.18
N ASP A 86 -7.08 1.69 -12.39
CA ASP A 86 -6.92 0.92 -13.63
C ASP A 86 -5.42 0.62 -13.83
N PHE A 87 -5.05 -0.67 -13.84
CA PHE A 87 -3.64 -1.10 -13.92
C PHE A 87 -3.11 -0.91 -15.34
N SER A 88 -3.92 -1.24 -16.35
CA SER A 88 -3.64 -1.04 -17.78
C SER A 88 -3.29 0.41 -18.12
N SER A 89 -3.86 1.38 -17.40
CA SER A 89 -3.65 2.81 -17.65
C SER A 89 -2.31 3.36 -17.15
N ARG A 90 -1.45 2.56 -16.52
CA ARG A 90 -0.29 3.06 -15.77
C ARG A 90 1.04 2.73 -16.46
N PRO A 91 1.41 3.48 -17.52
CA PRO A 91 2.69 3.31 -18.17
C PRO A 91 3.83 3.64 -17.20
N LEU A 92 4.95 2.94 -17.38
CA LEU A 92 6.19 3.11 -16.61
C LEU A 92 6.67 4.56 -16.50
N GLU A 93 6.30 5.39 -17.46
CA GLU A 93 6.76 6.77 -17.63
C GLU A 93 5.98 7.77 -16.77
N ARG A 94 4.88 7.39 -16.09
CA ARG A 94 4.20 8.34 -15.20
C ARG A 94 5.14 8.69 -14.03
N PRO A 95 5.58 9.94 -13.86
CA PRO A 95 6.62 10.26 -12.89
C PRO A 95 6.10 10.39 -11.46
N SER A 96 4.79 10.52 -11.28
CA SER A 96 4.17 10.77 -9.97
C SER A 96 3.47 9.54 -9.41
N PRO A 97 3.53 9.34 -8.08
CA PRO A 97 2.71 8.34 -7.39
C PRO A 97 1.21 8.67 -7.56
N LEU A 98 0.34 7.67 -7.39
CA LEU A 98 -1.12 7.87 -7.42
C LEU A 98 -1.62 8.58 -6.16
N GLU A 99 -0.93 8.37 -5.05
CA GLU A 99 -1.23 8.93 -3.74
C GLU A 99 0.09 9.31 -3.04
N GLU A 100 0.09 10.38 -2.25
CA GLU A 100 1.24 10.68 -1.41
C GLU A 100 1.39 9.59 -0.34
N CYS A 101 2.56 8.93 -0.29
CA CYS A 101 2.89 7.91 0.69
C CYS A 101 3.78 8.48 1.79
N PRO A 102 3.22 9.04 2.88
CA PRO A 102 4.01 9.66 3.93
C PRO A 102 4.81 8.63 4.72
N PHE A 103 5.93 9.08 5.29
CA PHE A 103 6.68 8.28 6.24
C PHE A 103 5.85 7.97 7.51
N PRO A 104 6.08 6.82 8.17
CA PRO A 104 5.41 6.51 9.41
C PRO A 104 5.60 7.62 10.46
N ILE A 105 4.51 8.25 10.88
CA ILE A 105 4.55 9.38 11.81
C ILE A 105 5.25 9.03 13.14
N ALA A 106 5.19 7.75 13.54
CA ALA A 106 5.88 7.20 14.69
C ALA A 106 7.40 7.41 14.67
N LEU A 107 8.03 7.66 13.52
CA LEU A 107 9.46 8.02 13.42
C LEU A 107 9.77 9.42 13.99
N GLN A 108 8.77 10.30 14.03
CA GLN A 108 8.92 11.72 14.36
C GLN A 108 8.51 12.07 15.80
N ILE A 109 7.76 11.19 16.49
CA ILE A 109 7.17 11.52 17.79
C ILE A 109 8.16 11.42 18.96
N CYS A 110 8.70 10.23 19.25
CA CYS A 110 9.64 10.04 20.36
C CYS A 110 10.63 8.91 20.09
N GLN A 111 11.61 8.74 20.98
CA GLN A 111 12.64 7.71 20.80
C GLN A 111 12.07 6.29 20.81
N GLU A 112 11.10 6.02 21.69
CA GLU A 112 10.47 4.70 21.78
C GLU A 112 9.72 4.35 20.50
N SER A 113 8.88 5.25 20.00
CA SER A 113 8.09 5.05 18.78
C SER A 113 9.01 4.84 17.57
N ARG A 114 10.12 5.60 17.51
CA ARG A 114 11.12 5.46 16.44
C ARG A 114 11.82 4.10 16.49
N ILE A 115 12.36 3.71 17.64
CA ILE A 115 13.04 2.42 17.80
C ILE A 115 12.08 1.26 17.49
N HIS A 116 10.83 1.36 17.94
CA HIS A 116 9.81 0.34 17.65
C HIS A 116 9.51 0.25 16.15
N THR A 117 9.29 1.39 15.51
CA THR A 117 9.00 1.43 14.06
C THR A 117 10.15 0.90 13.22
N LEU A 118 11.41 1.24 13.56
CA LEU A 118 12.60 0.78 12.85
C LEU A 118 12.93 -0.71 13.06
N LYS A 119 12.23 -1.42 13.96
CA LYS A 119 12.29 -2.89 14.02
C LYS A 119 11.41 -3.55 12.97
N THR A 120 10.46 -2.81 12.41
CA THR A 120 9.46 -3.30 11.45
C THR A 120 9.72 -2.75 10.05
N TYR A 121 10.04 -1.46 9.94
CA TYR A 121 10.29 -0.79 8.66
C TYR A 121 11.79 -0.74 8.36
N ALA A 122 12.14 -1.04 7.11
CA ALA A 122 13.46 -0.83 6.53
C ALA A 122 13.49 0.51 5.80
N LEU A 123 14.62 1.21 5.88
CA LEU A 123 14.90 2.36 5.02
C LEU A 123 15.39 1.85 3.67
N VAL A 124 14.78 2.34 2.59
CA VAL A 124 15.18 2.08 1.21
C VAL A 124 15.68 3.38 0.64
N GLN A 125 16.87 3.36 0.04
CA GLN A 125 17.53 4.53 -0.53
C GLN A 125 18.28 4.11 -1.79
N HIS A 126 18.05 4.83 -2.89
CA HIS A 126 18.87 4.67 -4.09
C HIS A 126 20.29 5.22 -3.83
N PRO A 127 21.37 4.55 -4.28
CA PRO A 127 22.74 5.00 -4.05
C PRO A 127 23.01 6.39 -4.64
N ASP A 128 22.53 6.66 -5.85
CA ASP A 128 22.81 7.91 -6.58
C ASP A 128 21.67 8.94 -6.55
N LEU A 129 20.52 8.58 -5.96
CA LEU A 129 19.30 9.40 -5.93
C LEU A 129 18.74 9.45 -4.50
N PRO A 130 19.33 10.27 -3.59
CA PRO A 130 18.87 10.39 -2.22
C PRO A 130 17.41 10.82 -2.08
N GLU A 131 16.86 11.52 -3.07
CA GLU A 131 15.45 11.89 -3.19
C GLU A 131 14.51 10.68 -3.31
N CYS A 132 15.00 9.55 -3.83
CA CYS A 132 14.28 8.28 -3.94
C CYS A 132 14.38 7.45 -2.66
N THR A 133 14.18 8.09 -1.51
CA THR A 133 14.25 7.45 -0.18
C THR A 133 12.85 7.24 0.39
N PHE A 134 12.58 6.04 0.90
CA PHE A 134 11.31 5.71 1.55
C PHE A 134 11.46 4.63 2.62
N TYR A 135 10.42 4.43 3.43
CA TYR A 135 10.36 3.35 4.42
C TYR A 135 9.43 2.25 3.94
N PHE A 136 9.88 1.00 4.07
CA PHE A 136 9.15 -0.18 3.61
C PHE A 136 8.98 -1.19 4.75
N ASN A 137 7.80 -1.76 4.88
CA ASN A 137 7.52 -2.85 5.80
C ASN A 137 7.41 -4.19 5.03
N PRO A 138 8.45 -5.05 5.11
CA PRO A 138 8.52 -6.30 4.36
C PRO A 138 7.48 -7.35 4.74
N ARG A 139 6.66 -7.09 5.77
CA ARG A 139 5.59 -7.99 6.19
C ARG A 139 4.23 -7.64 5.61
N GLN A 140 4.04 -6.42 5.11
CA GLN A 140 2.72 -5.94 4.68
C GLN A 140 2.75 -5.29 3.30
N ASP A 141 3.83 -4.58 2.97
CA ASP A 141 3.92 -3.80 1.74
C ASP A 141 4.25 -4.72 0.57
N LEU A 142 3.74 -4.37 -0.61
CA LEU A 142 3.78 -5.19 -1.81
C LEU A 142 4.70 -4.56 -2.83
N LEU A 143 5.48 -5.40 -3.52
CA LEU A 143 6.14 -5.01 -4.76
C LEU A 143 5.16 -5.22 -5.91
N TRP A 144 5.05 -4.26 -6.82
CA TRP A 144 4.42 -4.42 -8.12
C TRP A 144 5.48 -4.20 -9.21
N LEU A 145 5.63 -5.16 -10.12
CA LEU A 145 6.48 -5.03 -11.30
C LEU A 145 5.56 -5.03 -12.50
N SER A 146 5.56 -3.95 -13.28
CA SER A 146 4.80 -3.93 -14.53
C SER A 146 5.38 -4.96 -15.52
N GLY A 147 4.57 -5.42 -16.48
CA GLY A 147 4.99 -6.31 -17.56
C GLY A 147 6.30 -5.88 -18.24
N ASP A 148 6.45 -4.58 -18.51
CA ASP A 148 7.64 -3.99 -19.13
C ASP A 148 8.93 -4.17 -18.31
N ILE A 149 8.85 -4.19 -16.97
CA ILE A 149 10.02 -4.41 -16.09
C ILE A 149 10.20 -5.89 -15.79
N SER A 150 9.11 -6.62 -15.58
CA SER A 150 9.13 -8.03 -15.19
C SER A 150 9.84 -8.92 -16.23
N SER A 151 9.84 -8.48 -17.50
CA SER A 151 10.45 -9.16 -18.63
C SER A 151 11.81 -8.57 -19.05
N ASP A 152 12.18 -7.37 -18.61
CA ASP A 152 13.45 -6.72 -18.94
C ASP A 152 14.58 -7.12 -17.96
N THR A 153 15.38 -8.11 -18.39
CA THR A 153 16.52 -8.61 -17.58
C THR A 153 17.58 -7.55 -17.25
N GLU A 154 17.76 -6.52 -18.08
CA GLU A 154 18.80 -5.50 -17.82
C GLU A 154 18.34 -4.53 -16.74
N ARG A 155 17.08 -4.09 -16.79
CA ARG A 155 16.47 -3.27 -15.72
C ARG A 155 16.37 -4.03 -14.40
N LEU A 156 16.06 -5.32 -14.43
CA LEU A 156 16.05 -6.15 -13.23
C LEU A 156 17.45 -6.31 -12.60
N LYS A 157 18.49 -6.45 -13.42
CA LYS A 157 19.89 -6.45 -12.93
C LYS A 157 20.30 -5.11 -12.37
N GLU A 158 19.90 -4.01 -13.00
CA GLU A 158 20.12 -2.66 -12.49
C GLU A 158 19.49 -2.49 -11.11
N LEU A 159 18.21 -2.84 -10.95
CA LEU A 159 17.51 -2.84 -9.67
C LEU A 159 18.22 -3.72 -8.64
N GLN A 160 18.67 -4.91 -9.03
CA GLN A 160 19.42 -5.80 -8.14
C GLN A 160 20.73 -5.17 -7.68
N ALA A 161 21.48 -4.52 -8.58
CA ALA A 161 22.72 -3.85 -8.24
C ALA A 161 22.49 -2.66 -7.28
N SER A 162 21.47 -1.83 -7.53
CA SER A 162 21.18 -0.63 -6.76
C SER A 162 20.48 -0.91 -5.43
N TYR A 163 19.67 -1.97 -5.34
CA TYR A 163 18.76 -2.22 -4.22
C TYR A 163 18.87 -3.63 -3.62
N GLN A 164 20.00 -4.34 -3.80
CA GLN A 164 20.19 -5.72 -3.33
C GLN A 164 19.68 -5.97 -1.90
N ALA A 165 20.00 -5.07 -0.96
CA ALA A 165 19.59 -5.20 0.43
C ALA A 165 18.07 -5.13 0.63
N PHE A 166 17.40 -4.25 -0.12
CA PHE A 166 15.95 -4.10 -0.11
C PHE A 166 15.26 -5.29 -0.78
N ILE A 167 15.74 -5.70 -1.95
CA ILE A 167 15.23 -6.84 -2.71
C ILE A 167 15.25 -8.14 -1.88
N ASN A 168 16.30 -8.35 -1.10
CA ASN A 168 16.41 -9.50 -0.20
C ASN A 168 15.38 -9.51 0.95
N LEU A 169 14.62 -8.43 1.13
CA LEU A 169 13.56 -8.31 2.12
C LEU A 169 12.15 -8.39 1.51
N LEU A 170 12.01 -8.40 0.19
CA LEU A 170 10.71 -8.45 -0.48
C LEU A 170 10.07 -9.82 -0.33
N ARG A 171 8.88 -9.86 0.27
CA ARG A 171 8.15 -11.10 0.58
C ARG A 171 6.84 -11.26 -0.16
N ILE A 172 6.30 -10.16 -0.67
CA ILE A 172 4.97 -10.08 -1.25
C ILE A 172 5.09 -9.40 -2.61
N LEU A 173 4.63 -10.08 -3.65
CA LEU A 173 4.58 -9.57 -5.03
C LEU A 173 3.12 -9.47 -5.45
N LEU A 174 2.71 -8.32 -5.95
CA LEU A 174 1.43 -8.08 -6.60
C LEU A 174 1.62 -8.27 -8.10
N VAL A 175 0.79 -9.11 -8.72
CA VAL A 175 0.84 -9.45 -10.14
C VAL A 175 -0.59 -9.46 -10.68
N GLU A 176 -0.77 -8.97 -11.90
CA GLU A 176 -2.03 -9.16 -12.62
C GLU A 176 -2.21 -10.63 -13.01
N GLU A 177 -3.44 -11.15 -12.97
CA GLU A 177 -3.75 -12.54 -13.32
C GLU A 177 -3.28 -12.88 -14.75
N THR A 178 -3.53 -11.98 -15.70
CA THR A 178 -3.15 -12.16 -17.10
C THR A 178 -1.62 -12.24 -17.28
N GLU A 179 -0.88 -11.37 -16.58
CA GLU A 179 0.59 -11.38 -16.56
C GLU A 179 1.13 -12.64 -15.90
N TRP A 180 0.50 -13.06 -14.79
CA TRP A 180 0.80 -14.32 -14.11
C TRP A 180 0.66 -15.47 -15.10
N GLY A 181 -0.49 -15.62 -15.76
CA GLY A 181 -0.74 -16.66 -16.77
C GLY A 181 0.27 -16.68 -17.93
N ALA A 182 0.85 -15.54 -18.28
CA ALA A 182 1.84 -15.41 -19.35
C ALA A 182 3.27 -15.81 -18.92
N TRP A 183 3.54 -15.99 -17.63
CA TRP A 183 4.87 -16.40 -17.18
C TRP A 183 5.09 -17.87 -17.53
N ASP A 184 6.16 -18.12 -18.28
CA ASP A 184 6.74 -19.46 -18.38
C ASP A 184 7.20 -19.82 -16.97
N TRP A 185 6.33 -20.49 -16.20
CA TRP A 185 6.37 -20.71 -14.75
C TRP A 185 7.69 -21.21 -14.17
N ASP A 186 8.66 -21.59 -14.99
CA ASP A 186 10.01 -21.89 -14.57
C ASP A 186 10.69 -20.64 -13.93
N PRO A 187 11.09 -20.68 -12.64
CA PRO A 187 11.78 -19.57 -11.98
C PRO A 187 13.12 -19.20 -12.64
N SER A 188 13.66 -20.09 -13.48
CA SER A 188 14.85 -19.83 -14.29
C SER A 188 14.54 -19.10 -15.60
N SER A 189 13.29 -19.08 -16.06
CA SER A 189 12.80 -18.25 -17.17
C SER A 189 12.07 -16.98 -16.72
N ALA A 190 11.40 -17.01 -15.56
CA ALA A 190 10.72 -15.85 -14.97
C ALA A 190 11.74 -14.91 -14.31
N SER A 191 12.30 -14.01 -15.13
CA SER A 191 13.37 -13.09 -14.73
C SER A 191 13.01 -12.27 -13.47
N ALA A 192 11.76 -11.82 -13.35
CA ALA A 192 11.25 -11.12 -12.17
C ALA A 192 11.36 -11.94 -10.87
N LEU A 193 11.02 -13.23 -10.91
CA LEU A 193 11.07 -14.10 -9.72
C LEU A 193 12.52 -14.41 -9.30
N SER A 194 13.43 -14.48 -10.28
CA SER A 194 14.84 -14.80 -10.05
C SER A 194 15.56 -13.79 -9.14
N ILE A 195 15.12 -12.53 -9.15
CA ILE A 195 15.72 -11.49 -8.32
C ILE A 195 15.12 -11.42 -6.91
N LEU A 196 14.05 -12.17 -6.60
CA LEU A 196 13.30 -12.07 -5.32
C LEU A 196 13.50 -13.30 -4.41
N PRO A 197 14.68 -13.49 -3.78
CA PRO A 197 15.00 -14.70 -3.03
C PRO A 197 14.16 -14.90 -1.74
N ALA A 198 13.60 -13.81 -1.22
CA ALA A 198 12.78 -13.82 -0.01
C ALA A 198 11.26 -13.88 -0.29
N LEU A 199 10.86 -13.98 -1.56
CA LEU A 199 9.46 -14.04 -1.95
C LEU A 199 8.76 -15.23 -1.27
N ARG A 200 7.56 -14.97 -0.75
CA ARG A 200 6.74 -15.97 -0.05
C ARG A 200 5.29 -15.95 -0.51
N ILE A 201 4.77 -14.78 -0.89
CA ILE A 201 3.38 -14.59 -1.26
C ILE A 201 3.35 -13.91 -2.62
N VAL A 202 2.56 -14.47 -3.53
CA VAL A 202 2.14 -13.81 -4.76
C VAL A 202 0.67 -13.48 -4.61
N VAL A 203 0.34 -12.20 -4.74
CA VAL A 203 -1.01 -11.66 -4.71
C VAL A 203 -1.43 -11.42 -6.14
N LEU A 204 -2.48 -12.14 -6.56
CA LEU A 204 -3.09 -12.04 -7.88
C LEU A 204 -4.28 -11.08 -7.83
N ILE A 205 -4.42 -10.28 -8.88
CA ILE A 205 -5.55 -9.40 -9.08
C ILE A 205 -6.02 -9.46 -10.54
N GLU A 206 -7.33 -9.42 -10.72
CA GLU A 206 -7.96 -9.29 -12.04
C GLU A 206 -8.02 -7.83 -12.50
N ASP A 207 -7.62 -7.54 -13.74
CA ASP A 207 -7.76 -6.23 -14.42
C ASP A 207 -8.50 -6.35 -15.76
N ASP A 208 -9.55 -7.17 -15.78
CA ASP A 208 -10.40 -7.32 -16.96
C ASP A 208 -11.22 -6.07 -17.25
N HIS A 209 -11.26 -5.70 -18.53
CA HIS A 209 -12.03 -4.58 -19.03
C HIS A 209 -12.99 -5.04 -20.14
N ASP A 210 -14.20 -4.49 -20.17
CA ASP A 210 -15.14 -4.67 -21.27
C ASP A 210 -14.66 -3.93 -22.53
N ASP A 211 -15.31 -4.15 -23.67
CA ASP A 211 -14.98 -3.54 -24.97
C ASP A 211 -14.96 -1.99 -24.92
N ASP A 212 -15.67 -1.39 -23.98
CA ASP A 212 -15.73 0.06 -23.76
C ASP A 212 -14.68 0.60 -22.77
N GLY A 213 -13.82 -0.27 -22.25
CA GLY A 213 -12.80 0.06 -21.25
C GLY A 213 -13.34 0.18 -19.83
N THR A 214 -14.55 -0.31 -19.54
CA THR A 214 -15.07 -0.38 -18.17
C THR A 214 -14.49 -1.59 -17.45
N LEU A 215 -13.91 -1.37 -16.27
CA LEU A 215 -13.42 -2.44 -15.41
C LEU A 215 -14.57 -3.40 -15.04
N ILE A 216 -14.35 -4.68 -15.31
CA ILE A 216 -15.29 -5.75 -15.01
C ILE A 216 -15.15 -6.12 -13.53
N THR A 217 -16.26 -6.11 -12.80
CA THR A 217 -16.31 -6.59 -11.41
C THR A 217 -17.17 -7.83 -11.33
N TYR A 218 -16.59 -8.90 -10.81
CA TYR A 218 -17.24 -10.20 -10.69
C TYR A 218 -18.00 -10.34 -9.36
N HIS A 219 -18.90 -11.31 -9.31
CA HIS A 219 -19.47 -11.75 -8.04
C HIS A 219 -18.45 -12.54 -7.22
N ALA A 220 -18.68 -12.65 -5.90
CA ALA A 220 -17.77 -13.33 -5.00
C ALA A 220 -17.57 -14.81 -5.36
N GLU A 221 -18.60 -15.46 -5.90
CA GLU A 221 -18.53 -16.85 -6.37
C GLU A 221 -17.62 -16.99 -7.59
N GLU A 222 -17.67 -16.05 -8.52
CA GLU A 222 -16.81 -16.03 -9.71
C GLU A 222 -15.35 -15.77 -9.33
N TYR A 223 -15.08 -14.81 -8.44
CA TYR A 223 -13.73 -14.61 -7.89
C TYR A 223 -13.20 -15.86 -7.17
N GLN A 224 -14.07 -16.60 -6.49
CA GLN A 224 -13.69 -17.86 -5.84
C GLN A 224 -13.34 -18.96 -6.86
N GLU A 225 -14.02 -19.00 -8.00
CA GLU A 225 -13.73 -19.93 -9.10
C GLU A 225 -12.38 -19.60 -9.76
N LEU A 226 -12.16 -18.33 -10.14
CA LEU A 226 -10.88 -17.85 -10.70
C LEU A 226 -9.71 -18.15 -9.76
N ALA A 227 -9.89 -17.83 -8.48
CA ALA A 227 -8.96 -18.18 -7.42
C ALA A 227 -8.58 -19.68 -7.43
N ILE A 228 -9.57 -20.57 -7.47
CA ILE A 228 -9.33 -22.02 -7.48
C ILE A 228 -8.62 -22.46 -8.76
N GLU A 229 -8.97 -21.88 -9.91
CA GLU A 229 -8.31 -22.14 -11.20
C GLU A 229 -6.83 -21.77 -11.15
N SER A 230 -6.49 -20.53 -10.81
CA SER A 230 -5.09 -20.09 -10.70
C SER A 230 -4.28 -20.92 -9.69
N LEU A 231 -4.91 -21.35 -8.60
CA LEU A 231 -4.28 -22.22 -7.61
C LEU A 231 -4.01 -23.63 -8.15
N ASN A 232 -4.96 -24.22 -8.89
CA ASN A 232 -4.79 -25.53 -9.51
C ASN A 232 -3.71 -25.51 -10.58
N ASP A 233 -3.65 -24.45 -11.40
CA ASP A 233 -2.61 -24.27 -12.41
C ASP A 233 -1.24 -24.20 -11.78
N TYR A 234 -1.11 -23.42 -10.70
CA TYR A 234 0.13 -23.34 -9.94
C TYR A 234 0.53 -24.65 -9.26
N TYR A 235 -0.42 -25.42 -8.71
CA TYR A 235 -0.12 -26.74 -8.16
C TYR A 235 0.34 -27.71 -9.24
N THR A 236 -0.34 -27.73 -10.38
CA THR A 236 0.04 -28.54 -11.55
C THR A 236 1.45 -28.21 -11.98
N PHE A 237 1.78 -26.93 -12.02
CA PHE A 237 3.14 -26.47 -12.27
C PHE A 237 4.13 -26.99 -11.22
N CYS A 238 3.86 -26.81 -9.92
CA CYS A 238 4.74 -27.24 -8.84
C CYS A 238 5.02 -28.74 -8.87
N GLU A 239 4.00 -29.56 -9.16
CA GLU A 239 4.16 -31.01 -9.30
C GLU A 239 5.03 -31.37 -10.51
N SER A 240 4.88 -30.64 -11.63
CA SER A 240 5.61 -30.92 -12.87
C SER A 240 7.09 -30.54 -12.81
N MET A 241 7.43 -29.42 -12.14
CA MET A 241 8.77 -28.83 -12.17
C MET A 241 9.55 -28.99 -10.86
N ASN A 242 8.87 -29.41 -9.78
CA ASN A 242 9.44 -29.54 -8.44
C ASN A 242 10.35 -28.34 -8.07
N PRO A 243 9.81 -27.10 -8.13
CA PRO A 243 10.60 -25.91 -8.02
C PRO A 243 11.31 -25.86 -6.66
N SER A 244 12.53 -25.32 -6.63
CA SER A 244 13.30 -25.13 -5.40
C SER A 244 12.62 -24.18 -4.41
N THR A 245 11.67 -23.38 -4.90
CA THR A 245 10.94 -22.39 -4.12
C THR A 245 9.44 -22.58 -4.37
N SER A 246 8.68 -22.72 -3.29
CA SER A 246 7.22 -22.65 -3.34
C SER A 246 6.75 -21.34 -2.71
N TYR A 247 5.88 -20.66 -3.43
CA TYR A 247 5.15 -19.49 -2.99
C TYR A 247 3.74 -19.89 -2.57
N ARG A 248 3.12 -19.03 -1.76
CA ARG A 248 1.69 -19.05 -1.50
C ARG A 248 1.01 -18.10 -2.48
N LEU A 249 -0.04 -18.57 -3.14
CA LEU A 249 -0.92 -17.71 -3.92
C LEU A 249 -2.05 -17.17 -3.04
N GLU A 250 -2.34 -15.90 -3.25
CA GLU A 250 -3.48 -15.18 -2.68
C GLU A 250 -4.17 -14.48 -3.84
N TYR A 251 -5.46 -14.70 -4.02
CA TYR A 251 -6.25 -14.02 -5.04
C TYR A 251 -7.11 -12.97 -4.34
N ILE A 252 -7.02 -11.71 -4.78
CA ILE A 252 -7.79 -10.61 -4.19
C ILE A 252 -8.66 -9.92 -5.22
N ASP A 253 -9.86 -9.50 -4.79
CA ASP A 253 -10.71 -8.65 -5.62
C ASP A 253 -10.37 -7.15 -5.46
N ARG A 254 -11.05 -6.34 -6.27
CA ARG A 254 -10.99 -4.87 -6.26
C ARG A 254 -11.49 -4.23 -4.95
N GLY A 255 -12.24 -4.99 -4.15
CA GLY A 255 -12.68 -4.62 -2.82
C GLY A 255 -11.68 -5.02 -1.72
N GLY A 256 -10.57 -5.68 -2.05
CA GLY A 256 -9.56 -6.18 -1.13
C GLY A 256 -9.94 -7.46 -0.38
N ASN A 257 -10.97 -8.18 -0.81
CA ASN A 257 -11.33 -9.48 -0.24
C ASN A 257 -10.40 -10.56 -0.81
N SER A 258 -9.92 -11.48 0.03
CA SER A 258 -9.10 -12.63 -0.37
C SER A 258 -9.92 -13.92 -0.50
N TYR A 259 -9.61 -14.74 -1.51
CA TYR A 259 -10.36 -15.95 -1.88
C TYR A 259 -9.56 -17.26 -1.77
N LEU A 260 -8.25 -17.21 -1.50
CA LEU A 260 -7.38 -18.40 -1.38
C LEU A 260 -6.64 -18.51 -0.05
N GLY A 261 -6.72 -17.50 0.81
CA GLY A 261 -5.88 -17.47 1.99
C GLY A 261 -6.12 -16.35 2.99
N THR A 262 -5.09 -16.09 3.79
CA THR A 262 -5.15 -15.34 5.05
C THR A 262 -4.36 -14.04 4.95
N TYR A 263 -4.00 -13.60 3.73
CA TYR A 263 -3.48 -12.25 3.58
C TYR A 263 -4.60 -11.29 3.94
N ILE A 264 -4.54 -10.79 5.17
CA ILE A 264 -5.40 -9.75 5.68
C ILE A 264 -4.53 -8.50 5.63
N PRO A 265 -4.77 -7.58 4.68
CA PRO A 265 -4.12 -6.27 4.73
C PRO A 265 -4.45 -5.68 6.10
N HIS A 266 -3.46 -5.54 6.98
CA HIS A 266 -3.70 -4.95 8.29
C HIS A 266 -4.23 -3.53 8.06
N ARG A 267 -5.53 -3.34 8.36
CA ARG A 267 -6.38 -2.13 8.29
C ARG A 267 -7.44 -2.01 7.19
N MET A 268 -7.89 -3.09 6.56
CA MET A 268 -9.26 -3.08 6.04
C MET A 268 -10.27 -3.25 7.18
N ILE A 269 -10.31 -2.28 8.11
CA ILE A 269 -11.39 -2.19 9.10
C ILE A 269 -12.56 -1.55 8.38
N ASP A 270 -13.54 -2.40 8.09
CA ASP A 270 -14.87 -2.13 7.59
C ASP A 270 -15.42 -0.77 8.06
N THR A 271 -15.38 0.25 7.20
CA THR A 271 -15.97 1.57 7.47
C THR A 271 -17.49 1.52 7.56
N LYS A 272 -18.12 0.37 7.26
CA LYS A 272 -19.56 0.16 7.42
C LYS A 272 -20.03 0.13 8.88
N ALA A 273 -19.13 0.08 9.87
CA ALA A 273 -19.51 0.11 11.28
C ALA A 273 -19.88 1.50 11.83
N GLN A 274 -19.73 2.61 11.08
CA GLN A 274 -20.05 3.97 11.56
C GLN A 274 -21.35 4.58 11.01
N ALA A 275 -22.18 3.82 10.30
CA ALA A 275 -23.51 4.25 9.90
C ALA A 275 -24.59 3.65 10.80
N LYS A 276 -24.47 3.81 12.12
CA LYS A 276 -25.53 3.57 13.12
C LYS A 276 -25.09 4.05 14.51
N LEU A 277 -24.94 5.36 14.68
CA LEU A 277 -25.05 6.05 15.97
C LEU A 277 -25.72 7.40 15.75
#